data_AF-A0A132SMG1-F1
#
_entry.id   AF-A0A132SMG1-F1
#
_cell.length_a   1.000
_cell.length_b   1.000
_cell.length_c   1.000
_cell.angle_alpha   90.00
_cell.angle_beta   90.00
_cell.angle_gamma   90.00
#
_symmetry.space_group_name_H-M   'P 1'
#
loop_
_entity.id
_entity.type
_entity.pdbx_description
1 polymer ?
#
loop_
_entity_poly.entity_id
_entity_poly.type
_entity_poly.pdbx_seq_one_letter_code
_entity_poly.pdbx_strand_id
1 'polypeptide(L)'
;MFLALALGGIFQALTYNYMFVFQTKGLVGYQLRFSLVGRSIMVALLFAGIPFGIVGIACASAAGQALMWALYTFIAAPRAGLSRRKLVKIPVAAYSMYAVATAAGLVVSRISDSLVAPAQLVLILATFVAVAAGAIILVPRLRQELRIVRSTLARAVRSKA
;
A
#
# COMPACT_ATOMS: atom_id res chain seq x y z
N MET A 1 12.73 14.74 2.24
CA MET A 1 12.48 13.74 3.30
C MET A 1 11.08 13.12 3.18
N PHE A 2 10.00 13.90 3.30
CA PHE A 2 8.63 13.37 3.30
C PHE A 2 8.25 12.56 2.04
N LEU A 3 8.71 12.98 0.85
CA LEU A 3 8.42 12.27 -0.40
C LEU A 3 9.03 10.85 -0.43
N ALA A 4 10.27 10.69 0.03
CA ALA A 4 10.95 9.40 0.07
C ALA A 4 10.25 8.44 1.04
N LEU A 5 9.83 8.93 2.20
CA LEU A 5 9.08 8.14 3.18
C LEU A 5 7.70 7.75 2.65
N ALA A 6 6.99 8.66 1.96
CA ALA A 6 5.71 8.37 1.34
C ALA A 6 5.83 7.27 0.27
N LEU A 7 6.87 7.33 -0.57
CA LEU A 7 7.17 6.28 -1.55
C LEU A 7 7.48 4.94 -0.87
N GLY A 8 8.29 4.96 0.20
CA GLY A 8 8.57 3.78 1.01
C GLY A 8 7.30 3.14 1.59
N GLY A 9 6.36 3.96 2.07
CA GLY A 9 5.07 3.49 2.59
C GLY A 9 4.21 2.78 1.54
N ILE A 10 4.21 3.24 0.29
CA ILE A 10 3.50 2.57 -0.82
C ILE A 10 4.06 1.17 -1.04
N PHE A 11 5.39 1.05 -1.16
CA PHE A 11 6.04 -0.25 -1.34
C PHE A 11 5.87 -1.17 -0.13
N GLN A 12 5.85 -0.60 1.08
CA GLN A 12 5.59 -1.34 2.31
C GLN A 12 4.17 -1.93 2.31
N ALA A 13 3.17 -1.12 1.97
CA ALA A 13 1.78 -1.57 1.89
C ALA A 13 1.58 -2.63 0.80
N LEU A 14 2.25 -2.51 -0.35
CA LEU A 14 2.28 -3.55 -1.37
C LEU A 14 2.90 -4.84 -0.84
N THR A 15 4.02 -4.73 -0.12
CA THR A 15 4.75 -5.88 0.41
C THR A 15 3.96 -6.61 1.49
N TYR A 16 3.22 -5.89 2.33
CA TYR A 16 2.40 -6.46 3.40
C TYR A 16 1.34 -7.45 2.89
N ASN A 17 0.76 -7.19 1.70
CA ASN A 17 -0.22 -8.09 1.09
C ASN A 17 0.35 -9.48 0.80
N TYR A 18 1.65 -9.58 0.49
CA TYR A 18 2.28 -10.87 0.22
C TYR A 18 2.32 -11.79 1.44
N MET A 19 2.37 -11.24 2.65
CA MET A 19 2.36 -12.02 3.89
C MET A 19 1.15 -12.95 3.95
N PHE A 20 -0.05 -12.41 3.73
CA PHE A 20 -1.28 -13.21 3.76
C PHE A 20 -1.30 -14.27 2.66
N VAL A 21 -0.75 -13.95 1.49
CA VAL A 21 -0.69 -14.90 0.38
C VAL A 21 0.26 -16.07 0.67
N PHE A 22 1.43 -15.83 1.27
CA PHE A 22 2.34 -16.92 1.65
C PHE A 22 1.78 -17.74 2.82
N GLN A 23 1.13 -17.10 3.79
CA GLN A 23 0.50 -17.79 4.92
C GLN A 23 -0.63 -18.72 4.47
N THR A 24 -1.53 -18.24 3.60
CA THR A 24 -2.64 -19.06 3.07
C THR A 24 -2.17 -20.27 2.26
N LYS A 25 -0.94 -20.24 1.72
CA LYS A 25 -0.32 -21.36 0.98
C LYS A 25 0.60 -22.23 1.83
N GLY A 26 0.73 -21.98 3.14
CA GLY A 26 1.64 -22.73 4.01
C GLY A 26 3.13 -22.51 3.71
N LEU A 27 3.48 -21.47 2.94
CA LEU A 27 4.86 -21.18 2.49
C LEU A 27 5.63 -20.29 3.47
N VAL A 28 5.34 -20.40 4.77
CA VAL A 28 5.87 -19.51 5.82
C VAL A 28 7.40 -19.58 5.92
N GLY A 29 7.99 -20.76 5.74
CA GLY A 29 9.45 -20.93 5.72
C GLY A 29 10.12 -20.19 4.55
N TYR A 30 9.48 -20.15 3.39
CA TYR A 30 9.95 -19.35 2.26
C TYR A 30 9.85 -17.86 2.54
N GLN A 31 8.73 -17.42 3.12
CA GLN A 31 8.56 -16.03 3.54
C GLN A 31 9.64 -15.61 4.55
N LEU A 32 9.99 -16.47 5.51
CA LEU A 32 11.03 -16.20 6.50
C LEU A 32 12.39 -15.98 5.84
N ARG A 33 12.79 -16.87 4.92
CA ARG A 33 14.07 -16.76 4.19
C ARG A 33 14.15 -15.47 3.37
N PHE A 34 13.10 -15.15 2.61
CA PHE A 34 13.07 -13.91 1.82
C PHE A 34 13.00 -12.65 2.70
N SER A 35 12.29 -12.71 3.82
CA SER A 35 12.22 -11.62 4.79
C SER A 35 13.58 -11.35 5.44
N LEU A 36 14.32 -12.40 5.81
CA LEU A 36 15.68 -12.27 6.33
C LEU A 36 16.61 -11.64 5.30
N VAL A 37 16.68 -12.19 4.09
CA VAL A 37 17.54 -11.65 3.01
C VAL A 37 17.19 -10.19 2.72
N GLY A 38 15.91 -9.88 2.52
CA GLY A 38 15.47 -8.53 2.20
C GLY A 38 15.71 -7.53 3.34
N ARG A 39 15.49 -7.93 4.60
CA ARG A 39 15.77 -7.07 5.77
C ARG A 39 17.27 -6.84 5.94
N SER A 40 18.11 -7.84 5.74
CA SER A 40 19.57 -7.68 5.80
C SER A 40 20.06 -6.67 4.75
N ILE A 41 19.54 -6.76 3.51
CA ILE A 41 19.90 -5.79 2.47
C ILE A 41 19.37 -4.39 2.81
N MET A 42 18.15 -4.29 3.35
CA MET A 42 17.59 -3.01 3.79
C MET A 42 18.45 -2.36 4.89
N VAL A 43 18.95 -3.14 5.84
CA VAL A 43 19.87 -2.66 6.89
C VAL A 43 21.17 -2.16 6.26
N ALA A 44 21.76 -2.91 5.33
CA ALA A 44 22.97 -2.49 4.62
C ALA A 44 22.78 -1.18 3.83
N LEU A 45 21.64 -1.03 3.14
CA LEU A 45 21.25 0.22 2.47
C LEU A 45 21.13 1.37 3.47
N LEU A 46 20.55 1.13 4.64
CA LEU A 46 20.40 2.14 5.69
C LEU A 46 21.77 2.63 6.17
N PHE A 47 22.71 1.71 6.41
CA PHE A 47 24.10 2.04 6.76
C PHE A 47 24.79 2.85 5.65
N ALA A 48 24.59 2.48 4.38
CA ALA A 48 25.10 3.24 3.24
C ALA A 48 24.48 4.65 3.14
N GLY A 49 23.30 4.87 3.72
CA GLY A 49 22.63 6.16 3.78
C GLY A 49 23.13 7.11 4.87
N ILE A 50 23.84 6.60 5.89
CA ILE A 50 24.35 7.38 7.03
C ILE A 50 25.22 8.59 6.61
N PRO A 51 26.16 8.46 5.64
CA PRO A 51 27.01 9.58 5.23
C PRO A 51 26.25 10.77 4.66
N PHE A 52 25.05 10.52 4.11
CA PHE A 52 24.19 11.53 3.49
C PHE A 52 23.16 12.10 4.48
N GLY A 53 23.30 11.79 5.77
CA GLY A 53 22.43 12.26 6.85
C GLY A 53 20.99 11.76 6.74
N ILE A 54 20.05 12.54 7.29
CA ILE A 54 18.62 12.17 7.40
C ILE A 54 17.98 11.91 6.02
N VAL A 55 18.38 12.67 5.00
CA VAL A 55 17.86 12.49 3.64
C VAL A 55 18.35 11.17 3.04
N GLY A 56 19.61 10.81 3.24
CA GLY A 56 20.17 9.53 2.85
C GLY A 56 19.43 8.34 3.45
N ILE A 57 19.17 8.39 4.76
CA ILE A 57 18.43 7.35 5.48
C ILE A 57 16.99 7.22 4.95
N ALA A 58 16.32 8.34 4.67
CA ALA A 58 14.97 8.32 4.10
C ALA A 58 14.94 7.67 2.71
N CYS A 59 15.91 8.00 1.85
CA CYS A 59 16.05 7.39 0.53
C CYS A 59 16.41 5.90 0.62
N ALA A 60 17.33 5.53 1.53
CA ALA A 60 17.71 4.14 1.77
C ALA A 60 16.54 3.28 2.27
N SER A 61 15.72 3.83 3.16
CA SER A 61 14.49 3.17 3.64
C SER A 61 13.51 2.95 2.49
N ALA A 62 13.27 3.96 1.66
CA ALA A 62 12.41 3.87 0.48
C ALA A 62 12.92 2.83 -0.53
N ALA A 63 14.23 2.83 -0.81
CA ALA A 63 14.89 1.88 -1.68
C ALA A 63 14.81 0.45 -1.12
N GLY A 64 14.97 0.27 0.19
CA GLY A 64 14.81 -1.02 0.86
C GLY A 64 13.39 -1.59 0.73
N GLN A 65 12.37 -0.73 0.89
CA GLN A 65 10.98 -1.14 0.68
C GLN A 65 10.70 -1.49 -0.79
N ALA A 66 11.22 -0.70 -1.74
CA ALA A 66 11.11 -0.99 -3.17
C ALA A 66 11.79 -2.31 -3.55
N LEU A 67 12.97 -2.58 -2.98
CA LEU A 67 13.71 -3.82 -3.18
C LEU A 67 12.92 -5.00 -2.62
N MET A 68 12.38 -4.89 -1.40
CA MET A 68 11.51 -5.91 -0.82
C MET A 68 10.33 -6.22 -1.74
N TRP A 69 9.64 -5.19 -2.21
CA TRP A 69 8.55 -5.36 -3.16
C TRP A 69 9.01 -6.08 -4.43
N ALA A 70 10.15 -5.72 -5.01
CA ALA A 70 10.69 -6.36 -6.20
C ALA A 70 11.03 -7.84 -5.94
N LEU A 71 11.73 -8.16 -4.84
CA LEU A 71 12.07 -9.53 -4.45
C LEU A 71 10.82 -10.39 -4.30
N TYR A 72 9.80 -9.89 -3.60
CA TYR A 72 8.54 -10.64 -3.42
C TYR A 72 7.76 -10.77 -4.72
N THR A 73 7.69 -9.73 -5.55
CA THR A 73 6.89 -9.71 -6.79
C THR A 73 7.50 -10.57 -7.89
N PHE A 74 8.83 -10.48 -8.09
CA PHE A 74 9.49 -11.12 -9.22
C PHE A 74 10.06 -12.50 -8.90
N ILE A 75 10.45 -12.76 -7.65
CA ILE A 75 11.12 -14.00 -7.27
C ILE A 75 10.20 -14.90 -6.44
N ALA A 76 9.62 -14.38 -5.36
CA ALA A 76 8.86 -15.20 -4.42
C ALA A 76 7.45 -15.55 -4.93
N ALA A 77 6.73 -14.58 -5.52
CA ALA A 77 5.37 -14.77 -6.00
C ALA A 77 5.21 -15.85 -7.11
N PRO A 78 6.10 -15.92 -8.13
CA PRO A 78 6.04 -16.99 -9.13
C PRO A 78 6.27 -18.37 -8.52
N ARG A 79 7.19 -18.47 -7.54
CA ARG A 79 7.46 -19.72 -6.81
C ARG A 79 6.27 -20.17 -5.95
N ALA A 80 5.42 -19.24 -5.55
CA ALA A 80 4.13 -19.54 -4.94
C ALA A 80 3.01 -19.84 -5.94
N GLY A 81 3.29 -19.96 -7.25
CA GLY A 81 2.29 -20.23 -8.28
C GLY A 81 1.35 -19.05 -8.55
N LEU A 82 1.77 -17.82 -8.27
CA LEU A 82 0.96 -16.62 -8.52
C LEU A 82 1.34 -15.96 -9.83
N SER A 83 0.33 -15.48 -10.56
CA SER A 83 0.56 -14.69 -11.77
C SER A 83 1.10 -13.30 -11.41
N ARG A 84 2.34 -13.00 -11.82
CA ARG A 84 2.98 -11.68 -11.69
C ARG A 84 2.06 -10.55 -12.18
N ARG A 85 1.40 -10.77 -13.32
CA ARG A 85 0.52 -9.78 -13.97
C ARG A 85 -0.73 -9.47 -13.15
N LYS A 86 -1.29 -10.46 -12.44
CA LYS A 86 -2.41 -10.25 -11.53
C LYS A 86 -1.96 -9.50 -10.28
N LEU A 87 -0.81 -9.86 -9.71
CA LEU A 87 -0.26 -9.22 -8.51
C LEU A 87 0.08 -7.75 -8.69
N VAL A 88 0.52 -7.33 -9.89
CA VAL A 88 0.74 -5.91 -10.18
C VAL A 88 -0.58 -5.20 -10.50
N LYS A 89 -1.47 -5.82 -11.28
CA LYS A 89 -2.72 -5.17 -11.72
C LYS A 89 -3.80 -5.02 -10.64
N ILE A 90 -3.81 -5.88 -9.62
CA ILE A 90 -4.78 -5.81 -8.51
C ILE A 90 -4.59 -4.52 -7.69
N PRO A 91 -3.40 -4.24 -7.14
CA PRO A 91 -3.18 -3.05 -6.35
C PRO A 91 -3.31 -1.76 -7.18
N VAL A 92 -2.92 -1.75 -8.46
CA VAL A 92 -2.93 -0.53 -9.30
C VAL A 92 -4.25 0.25 -9.22
N ALA A 93 -5.41 -0.42 -9.25
CA ALA A 93 -6.70 0.27 -9.18
C ALA A 93 -6.97 0.92 -7.80
N ALA A 94 -6.55 0.26 -6.72
CA ALA A 94 -6.68 0.79 -5.37
C ALA A 94 -5.69 1.95 -5.13
N TYR A 95 -4.42 1.78 -5.53
CA TYR A 95 -3.42 2.84 -5.38
C TYR A 95 -3.67 4.03 -6.29
N SER A 96 -4.24 3.84 -7.49
CA SER A 96 -4.66 4.96 -8.34
C SER A 96 -5.77 5.76 -7.68
N MET A 97 -6.72 5.11 -6.98
CA MET A 97 -7.74 5.83 -6.20
C MET A 97 -7.10 6.66 -5.09
N TYR A 98 -6.18 6.07 -4.31
CA TYR A 98 -5.48 6.82 -3.27
C TYR A 98 -4.67 7.98 -3.84
N ALA A 99 -3.99 7.81 -4.97
CA ALA A 99 -3.26 8.88 -5.65
C ALA A 99 -4.18 10.04 -6.07
N VAL A 100 -5.34 9.74 -6.65
CA VAL A 100 -6.35 10.76 -7.01
C VAL A 100 -6.91 11.44 -5.77
N ALA A 101 -7.20 10.69 -4.70
CA ALA A 101 -7.69 11.25 -3.45
C ALA A 101 -6.66 12.16 -2.78
N THR A 102 -5.37 11.80 -2.82
CA THR A 102 -4.28 12.66 -2.35
C THR A 102 -4.16 13.92 -3.20
N ALA A 103 -4.21 13.82 -4.54
CA ALA A 103 -4.15 14.98 -5.42
C ALA A 103 -5.32 15.95 -5.17
N ALA A 104 -6.55 15.43 -5.06
CA ALA A 104 -7.73 16.22 -4.72
C ALA A 104 -7.61 16.87 -3.33
N GLY A 105 -7.14 16.11 -2.33
CA GLY A 105 -6.91 16.61 -0.98
C GLY A 105 -5.85 17.72 -0.93
N LEU A 106 -4.79 17.64 -1.73
CA LEU A 106 -3.78 18.71 -1.83
C LEU A 106 -4.36 20.00 -2.43
N VAL A 107 -5.18 19.89 -3.48
CA VAL A 107 -5.86 21.05 -4.08
C VAL A 107 -6.80 21.70 -3.05
N VAL A 108 -7.60 20.87 -2.37
CA VAL A 108 -8.54 21.35 -1.35
C VAL A 108 -7.79 21.98 -0.17
N SER A 109 -6.68 21.39 0.27
CA SER A 109 -5.83 21.96 1.33
C SER A 109 -5.36 23.36 0.97
N ARG A 110 -4.86 23.58 -0.25
CA ARG A 110 -4.38 24.90 -0.71
C ARG A 110 -5.47 25.96 -0.78
N ILE A 111 -6.68 25.56 -1.15
CA ILE A 111 -7.84 26.47 -1.23
C ILE A 111 -8.40 26.78 0.17
N SER A 112 -8.25 25.85 1.11
CA SER A 112 -8.77 25.94 2.48
C SER A 112 -7.74 26.41 3.51
N ASP A 113 -6.57 26.87 3.08
CA ASP A 113 -5.50 27.37 3.97
C ASP A 113 -5.94 28.59 4.82
N SER A 114 -7.03 29.28 4.44
CA SER A 114 -7.62 30.39 5.20
C SER A 114 -8.63 29.97 6.27
N LEU A 115 -8.96 28.68 6.40
CA LEU A 115 -9.90 28.18 7.40
C LEU A 115 -9.19 27.74 8.69
N VAL A 116 -9.94 27.72 9.80
CA VAL A 116 -9.49 27.12 11.06
C VAL A 116 -9.25 25.61 10.90
N ALA A 117 -8.18 25.11 11.53
CA ALA A 117 -7.69 23.73 11.37
C ALA A 117 -8.76 22.61 11.45
N PRO A 118 -9.79 22.66 12.34
CA PRO A 118 -10.83 21.63 12.37
C PRO A 118 -11.68 21.60 11.10
N ALA A 119 -12.01 22.78 10.54
CA ALA A 119 -12.80 22.87 9.32
C ALA A 119 -12.01 22.37 8.11
N GLN A 120 -10.70 22.65 8.06
CA GLN A 120 -9.80 22.14 7.03
C GLN A 120 -9.73 20.60 7.05
N LEU A 121 -9.61 19.99 8.22
CA LEU A 121 -9.61 18.53 8.39
C LEU A 121 -10.91 17.88 7.92
N VAL A 122 -12.07 18.45 8.28
CA VAL A 122 -13.38 17.95 7.84
C VAL A 122 -13.50 18.05 6.32
N LEU A 123 -13.04 19.14 5.72
CA LEU A 123 -13.09 19.35 4.26
C LEU A 123 -12.22 18.34 3.50
N ILE A 124 -11.00 18.08 4.00
CA ILE A 124 -10.09 17.08 3.43
C ILE A 124 -10.69 15.67 3.56
N LEU A 125 -11.27 15.34 4.72
CA LEU A 125 -11.93 14.05 4.94
C LEU A 125 -13.14 13.88 4.03
N ALA A 126 -13.98 14.91 3.91
CA ALA A 126 -15.14 14.90 3.01
C ALA A 126 -14.72 14.72 1.55
N THR A 127 -13.63 15.39 1.13
CA THR A 127 -13.05 15.23 -0.21
C THR A 127 -12.57 13.79 -0.45
N PHE A 128 -11.89 13.20 0.53
CA PHE A 128 -11.45 11.82 0.46
C PHE A 128 -12.64 10.85 0.29
N VAL A 129 -13.69 11.02 1.09
CA VAL A 129 -14.92 10.20 1.01
C VAL A 129 -15.59 10.37 -0.35
N ALA A 130 -15.69 11.60 -0.86
CA ALA A 130 -16.29 11.87 -2.16
C ALA A 130 -15.51 11.23 -3.31
N VAL A 131 -14.18 11.31 -3.30
CA VAL A 131 -13.32 10.66 -4.31
C VAL A 131 -13.42 9.14 -4.20
N ALA A 132 -13.44 8.59 -2.98
CA ALA A 132 -13.59 7.15 -2.78
C ALA A 132 -14.96 6.65 -3.28
N ALA A 133 -16.05 7.36 -2.95
CA ALA A 133 -17.38 7.04 -3.45
C ALA A 133 -17.44 7.14 -4.98
N GLY A 134 -16.89 8.21 -5.56
CA GLY A 134 -16.77 8.39 -7.00
C GLY A 134 -15.98 7.26 -7.68
N ALA A 135 -14.85 6.86 -7.10
CA ALA A 135 -14.04 5.76 -7.62
C ALA A 135 -14.75 4.41 -7.53
N ILE A 136 -15.49 4.15 -6.46
CA ILE A 136 -16.35 2.95 -6.33
C ILE A 136 -17.44 2.96 -7.41
N ILE A 137 -18.03 4.11 -7.70
CA ILE A 137 -19.05 4.23 -8.75
C ILE A 137 -18.38 4.05 -10.12
N LEU A 138 -17.30 4.75 -10.44
CA LEU A 138 -16.73 4.74 -11.79
C LEU A 138 -15.94 3.47 -12.11
N VAL A 139 -15.34 2.82 -11.11
CA VAL A 139 -14.46 1.68 -11.32
C VAL A 139 -15.19 0.37 -10.97
N PRO A 140 -15.64 -0.43 -11.96
CA PRO A 140 -16.41 -1.65 -11.71
C PRO A 140 -15.64 -2.69 -10.89
N ARG A 141 -14.30 -2.64 -10.94
CA ARG A 141 -13.42 -3.51 -10.15
C ARG A 141 -13.52 -3.24 -8.65
N LEU A 142 -13.63 -1.98 -8.22
CA LEU A 142 -13.79 -1.65 -6.80
C LEU A 142 -15.16 -2.10 -6.27
N ARG A 143 -16.20 -2.06 -7.12
CA ARG A 143 -17.52 -2.61 -6.78
C ARG A 143 -17.47 -4.13 -6.53
N GLN A 144 -16.65 -4.86 -7.29
CA GLN A 144 -16.50 -6.31 -7.11
C GLN A 144 -15.86 -6.63 -5.76
N GLU A 145 -14.82 -5.90 -5.36
CA GLU A 145 -14.17 -6.04 -4.04
C GLU A 145 -15.17 -5.80 -2.89
N LEU A 146 -15.99 -4.74 -2.99
CA LEU A 146 -17.02 -4.47 -1.97
C LEU A 146 -18.09 -5.57 -1.88
N ARG A 147 -18.48 -6.16 -3.01
CA ARG A 147 -19.41 -7.30 -3.02
C ARG A 147 -18.82 -8.51 -2.31
N ILE A 148 -17.53 -8.79 -2.51
CA ILE A 148 -16.82 -9.89 -1.83
C ILE A 148 -16.85 -9.65 -0.32
N VAL A 149 -16.43 -8.46 0.14
CA VAL A 149 -16.43 -8.11 1.57
C VAL A 149 -17.84 -8.23 2.18
N ARG A 150 -18.85 -7.66 1.51
CA ARG A 150 -20.25 -7.75 1.96
C ARG A 150 -20.74 -9.20 2.07
N SER A 151 -20.41 -10.05 1.10
CA SER A 151 -20.79 -11.46 1.11
C SER A 151 -20.11 -12.26 2.23
N THR A 152 -18.87 -11.90 2.59
CA THR A 152 -18.14 -12.53 3.69
C THR A 152 -18.69 -12.09 5.03
N LEU A 153 -19.00 -10.79 5.20
CA LEU A 153 -19.66 -10.27 6.40
C LEU A 153 -21.04 -10.90 6.61
N ALA A 154 -21.85 -11.01 5.55
CA ALA A 154 -23.16 -11.65 5.63
C ALA A 154 -23.07 -13.13 6.05
N ARG A 155 -22.05 -13.85 5.60
CA ARG A 155 -21.78 -15.24 6.01
C ARG A 155 -21.28 -15.34 7.46
N ALA A 156 -20.41 -14.43 7.89
CA ALA A 156 -19.90 -14.39 9.26
C ALA A 156 -21.01 -14.06 10.27
N VAL A 157 -21.92 -13.15 9.92
CA VAL A 157 -23.10 -12.82 10.75
C VAL A 157 -24.06 -14.01 10.83
N ARG A 158 -24.31 -14.71 9.71
CA ARG A 158 -25.15 -15.93 9.68
C ARG A 158 -24.53 -17.13 10.40
N SER A 159 -23.20 -17.22 10.49
CA SER A 159 -22.53 -18.31 11.22
C SER A 159 -22.52 -18.11 12.74
N LYS A 160 -22.84 -16.90 13.22
CA LYS A 160 -22.93 -16.55 14.65
C LYS A 160 -24.37 -16.49 15.17
N ALA A 161 -25.37 -16.58 14.31
CA ALA A 161 -26.79 -16.65 14.65
C ALA A 161 -27.26 -18.11 14.59
#